data_AF-A0A1V6ERK0-F1
#
_entry.id   AF-A0A1V6ERK0-F1
#
_cell.length_a   1.000
_cell.length_b   1.000
_cell.length_c   1.000
_cell.angle_alpha   90.00
_cell.angle_beta   90.00
_cell.angle_gamma   90.00
#
_symmetry.space_group_name_H-M   'P 1'
#
loop_
_entity.id
_entity.type
_entity.pdbx_description
1 polymer ?
#
loop_
_entity_poly.entity_id
_entity_poly.type
_entity_poly.pdbx_seq_one_letter_code
_entity_poly.pdbx_strand_id
1 'polypeptide(L)'
;MLRFELLSREGRTDQTLREMGDYLMYMVERTGTLWENQQDHASLNHGFASHAVVTLYRDVLGAHEIDLVNKRVTVRLNPTALPACSGKLPVGDDFISLAWRQDSDTVSLFAEMPVGFTLQVENNTGKTLNRVDTPDALVSGEK
;
A
#
# COMPACT_ATOMS: atom_id res chain seq x y z
N MET A 1 9.17 12.18 6.22
CA MET A 1 9.29 11.21 5.10
C MET A 1 10.44 10.22 5.28
N LEU A 2 11.68 10.66 5.55
CA LEU A 2 12.85 9.77 5.73
C LEU A 2 12.62 8.60 6.71
N ARG A 3 11.94 8.87 7.84
CA ARG A 3 11.60 7.84 8.83
C ARG A 3 10.78 6.68 8.24
N PHE A 4 9.81 6.97 7.39
CA PHE A 4 8.97 5.95 6.76
C PHE A 4 9.77 5.12 5.75
N GLU A 5 10.74 5.72 5.06
CA GLU A 5 11.65 4.99 4.18
C GLU A 5 12.56 4.03 4.95
N LEU A 6 13.03 4.41 6.14
CA LEU A 6 13.81 3.51 7.00
C LEU A 6 12.97 2.34 7.50
N LEU A 7 11.73 2.60 7.93
CA LEU A 7 10.81 1.54 8.36
C LEU A 7 10.41 0.60 7.22
N SER A 8 10.19 1.14 6.01
CA SER A 8 9.91 0.36 4.80
C SER A 8 11.02 -0.64 4.49
N ARG A 9 12.29 -0.21 4.54
CA ARG A 9 13.45 -1.10 4.32
C ARG A 9 13.50 -2.27 5.29
N GLU A 10 13.02 -2.06 6.51
CA GLU A 10 12.95 -3.08 7.56
C GLU A 10 11.63 -3.88 7.56
N GLY A 11 10.76 -3.68 6.57
CA GLY A 11 9.47 -4.37 6.48
C GLY A 11 8.47 -4.03 7.59
N ARG A 12 8.65 -2.88 8.28
CA ARG A 12 7.85 -2.46 9.43
C ARG A 12 6.57 -1.74 9.01
N THR A 13 5.76 -2.39 8.17
CA THR A 13 4.54 -1.80 7.58
C THR A 13 3.53 -1.36 8.64
N ASP A 14 3.24 -2.19 9.65
CA ASP A 14 2.31 -1.81 10.74
C ASP A 14 2.74 -0.53 11.48
N GLN A 15 4.02 -0.47 11.86
CA GLN A 15 4.58 0.68 12.56
C GLN A 15 4.55 1.93 11.67
N THR A 16 4.87 1.76 10.38
CA THR A 16 4.82 2.85 9.40
C THR A 16 3.42 3.46 9.31
N LEU A 17 2.38 2.62 9.23
CA LEU A 17 0.98 3.07 9.17
C LEU A 17 0.57 3.86 10.42
N ARG A 18 0.86 3.32 11.61
CA ARG A 18 0.52 4.00 12.87
C ARG A 18 1.20 5.35 12.98
N GLU A 19 2.51 5.38 12.78
CA GLU A 19 3.28 6.63 12.93
C GLU A 19 2.99 7.64 11.81
N MET A 20 2.65 7.18 10.61
CA MET A 20 2.17 8.07 9.54
C MET A 20 0.83 8.69 9.89
N GLY A 21 -0.09 7.90 10.45
CA GLY A 21 -1.37 8.38 10.96
C GLY A 21 -1.18 9.46 12.04
N ASP A 22 -0.41 9.14 13.08
CA ASP A 22 -0.11 10.07 14.18
C ASP A 22 0.49 11.39 13.69
N TYR A 23 1.33 11.34 12.66
CA TYR A 23 2.05 12.51 12.14
C TYR A 23 1.24 13.34 11.13
N LEU A 24 0.42 12.72 10.27
CA LEU A 24 -0.23 13.41 9.15
C LEU A 24 -1.72 13.68 9.38
N MET A 25 -2.42 12.87 10.17
CA MET A 25 -3.89 12.92 10.22
C MET A 25 -4.42 14.25 10.74
N TYR A 26 -3.78 14.87 11.71
CA TYR A 26 -4.24 16.18 12.21
C TYR A 26 -4.18 17.27 11.11
N MET A 27 -3.26 17.18 10.15
CA MET A 27 -3.18 18.11 9.01
C MET A 27 -4.37 17.90 8.07
N VAL A 28 -4.65 16.62 7.77
CA VAL A 28 -5.78 16.17 6.94
C VAL A 28 -7.10 16.59 7.57
N GLU A 29 -7.29 16.35 8.86
CA GLU A 29 -8.53 16.69 9.58
C GLU A 29 -8.76 18.21 9.66
N ARG A 30 -7.69 19.01 9.78
CA ARG A 30 -7.81 20.47 9.87
C ARG A 30 -8.03 21.15 8.52
N THR A 31 -7.43 20.64 7.44
CA THR A 31 -7.35 21.38 6.16
C THR A 31 -7.64 20.55 4.92
N GLY A 32 -7.71 19.22 5.03
CA GLY A 32 -7.81 18.31 3.88
C GLY A 32 -6.54 18.18 3.06
N THR A 33 -5.43 18.80 3.47
CA THR A 33 -4.14 18.82 2.77
C THR A 33 -2.99 18.50 3.72
N LEU A 34 -1.80 18.23 3.16
CA LEU A 34 -0.59 17.99 3.94
C LEU A 34 0.28 19.24 3.96
N TRP A 35 0.99 19.45 5.07
CA TRP A 35 1.66 20.72 5.36
C TRP A 35 3.16 20.64 5.08
N GLU A 36 3.79 21.80 4.90
CA GLU A 36 5.23 21.94 4.71
C GLU A 36 6.01 21.44 5.92
N ASN A 37 5.50 21.73 7.11
CA ASN A 37 6.03 21.25 8.37
C ASN A 37 4.88 21.07 9.39
N GLN A 38 5.24 20.81 10.65
CA GLN A 38 4.27 20.46 11.70
C GLN A 38 3.48 21.68 12.25
N GLN A 39 3.93 22.89 11.93
CA GLN A 39 3.39 24.14 12.43
C GLN A 39 2.45 24.78 11.39
N ASP A 40 1.49 25.59 11.84
CA ASP A 40 0.50 26.22 10.98
C ASP A 40 0.90 27.62 10.47
N HIS A 41 2.16 28.02 10.64
CA HIS A 41 2.69 29.30 10.15
C HIS A 41 3.51 29.17 8.85
N ALA A 42 3.37 28.05 8.14
CA ALA A 42 4.00 27.76 6.85
C ALA A 42 2.94 27.31 5.83
N SER A 43 3.34 26.80 4.66
CA SER A 43 2.34 26.32 3.70
C SER A 43 1.56 25.13 4.28
N LEU A 44 0.23 25.25 4.29
CA LEU A 44 -0.68 24.18 4.74
C LEU A 44 -1.12 23.27 3.59
N ASN A 45 -0.60 23.49 2.38
CA ASN A 45 -0.87 22.66 1.21
C ASN A 45 0.43 22.50 0.42
N HIS A 46 1.23 21.51 0.82
CA HIS A 46 2.59 21.33 0.36
C HIS A 46 2.84 19.90 -0.12
N GLY A 47 3.34 19.78 -1.35
CA GLY A 47 3.48 18.49 -2.04
C GLY A 47 4.54 17.56 -1.46
N PHE A 48 5.54 18.04 -0.72
CA PHE A 48 6.60 17.17 -0.22
C PHE A 48 6.07 16.02 0.67
N ALA A 49 5.10 16.33 1.53
CA ALA A 49 4.48 15.34 2.40
C ALA A 49 3.61 14.32 1.63
N SER A 50 3.21 14.62 0.38
CA SER A 50 2.42 13.70 -0.45
C SER A 50 3.21 12.46 -0.88
N HIS A 51 4.54 12.43 -0.67
CA HIS A 51 5.34 11.19 -0.80
C HIS A 51 4.80 10.05 0.10
N ALA A 52 3.92 10.34 1.07
CA ALA A 52 3.22 9.33 1.85
C ALA A 52 2.51 8.32 0.95
N VAL A 53 1.98 8.77 -0.20
CA VAL A 53 1.32 7.90 -1.17
C VAL A 53 2.26 6.83 -1.73
N VAL A 54 3.54 7.16 -1.95
CA VAL A 54 4.54 6.20 -2.44
C VAL A 54 4.71 5.07 -1.43
N THR A 55 4.87 5.42 -0.14
CA THR A 55 4.97 4.45 0.95
C THR A 55 3.69 3.62 1.09
N LEU A 56 2.50 4.24 1.01
CA LEU A 56 1.22 3.53 1.10
C LEU A 56 1.06 2.49 -0.03
N TYR A 57 1.35 2.87 -1.28
CA TYR A 57 1.26 1.94 -2.41
C TYR A 57 2.34 0.86 -2.36
N ARG A 58 3.58 1.22 -2.04
CA ARG A 58 4.71 0.27 -2.03
C ARG A 58 4.61 -0.72 -0.88
N ASP A 59 4.33 -0.24 0.33
CA ASP A 59 4.53 -0.99 1.57
C ASP A 59 3.23 -1.50 2.21
N VAL A 60 2.09 -0.86 1.93
CA VAL A 60 0.77 -1.23 2.49
C VAL A 60 -0.07 -1.98 1.46
N LEU A 61 -0.31 -1.40 0.29
CA LEU A 61 -0.94 -2.12 -0.82
C LEU A 61 -0.04 -3.28 -1.28
N GLY A 62 1.28 -3.07 -1.18
CA GLY A 62 2.29 -4.08 -1.46
C GLY A 62 2.84 -4.02 -2.88
N ALA A 63 2.56 -2.97 -3.67
CA ALA A 63 3.11 -2.78 -5.02
C ALA A 63 4.61 -2.43 -4.94
N HIS A 64 5.42 -3.40 -4.54
CA HIS A 64 6.82 -3.20 -4.13
C HIS A 64 7.70 -2.73 -5.27
N GLU A 65 7.56 -3.35 -6.44
CA GLU A 65 8.32 -3.02 -7.63
C GLU A 65 7.46 -3.23 -8.88
N ILE A 66 7.53 -2.27 -9.81
CA ILE A 66 6.91 -2.37 -11.14
C ILE A 66 8.02 -2.16 -12.17
N ASP A 67 8.50 -3.27 -12.72
CA ASP A 67 9.51 -3.30 -13.77
C ASP A 67 8.81 -3.24 -15.13
N LEU A 68 8.74 -2.03 -15.70
CA LEU A 68 8.08 -1.79 -16.98
C LEU A 68 8.85 -2.37 -18.18
N VAL A 69 10.17 -2.57 -18.04
CA VAL A 69 11.02 -3.09 -19.12
C VAL A 69 10.81 -4.59 -19.26
N ASN A 70 10.86 -5.30 -18.14
CA ASN A 70 10.67 -6.76 -18.11
C ASN A 70 9.21 -7.17 -17.92
N LYS A 71 8.30 -6.19 -17.78
CA LYS A 71 6.87 -6.39 -17.49
C LYS A 71 6.66 -7.31 -16.29
N ARG A 72 7.24 -6.95 -15.15
CA ARG A 72 7.12 -7.71 -13.89
C ARG A 72 6.60 -6.81 -12.78
N VAL A 73 5.62 -7.31 -12.04
CA VAL A 73 5.12 -6.70 -10.81
C VAL A 73 5.54 -7.59 -9.64
N THR A 74 6.24 -7.01 -8.68
CA THR A 74 6.53 -7.66 -7.40
C THR A 74 5.56 -7.13 -6.37
N VAL A 75 4.71 -8.01 -5.85
CA VAL A 75 3.86 -7.72 -4.69
C VAL A 75 4.54 -8.20 -3.43
N ARG A 76 4.84 -7.31 -2.48
CA ARG A 76 5.36 -7.67 -1.15
C ARG A 76 4.31 -7.39 -0.09
N LEU A 77 3.90 -8.44 0.63
CA LEU A 77 2.97 -8.35 1.74
C LEU A 77 3.76 -8.46 3.05
N ASN A 78 3.75 -7.40 3.84
CA ASN A 78 4.36 -7.36 5.18
C ASN A 78 3.26 -7.39 6.26
N PRO A 79 3.59 -7.80 7.50
CA PRO A 79 2.63 -7.79 8.60
C PRO A 79 2.04 -6.40 8.87
N THR A 80 0.71 -6.36 9.02
CA THR A 80 -0.07 -5.18 9.40
C THR A 80 -1.36 -5.59 10.11
N ALA A 81 -1.88 -4.71 10.98
CA ALA A 81 -3.18 -4.87 11.61
C ALA A 81 -4.38 -4.58 10.68
N LEU A 82 -4.16 -4.02 9.48
CA LEU A 82 -5.26 -3.72 8.55
C LEU A 82 -5.98 -5.00 8.10
N PRO A 83 -7.32 -5.07 8.12
CA PRO A 83 -8.04 -6.26 7.68
C PRO A 83 -7.99 -6.44 6.14
N ALA A 84 -7.90 -5.34 5.40
CA ALA A 84 -7.86 -5.33 3.94
C ALA A 84 -7.20 -4.05 3.42
N CYS A 85 -6.74 -4.08 2.16
CA CYS A 85 -6.31 -2.92 1.40
C CYS A 85 -6.62 -3.13 -0.09
N SER A 86 -6.89 -2.05 -0.81
CA SER A 86 -7.04 -2.08 -2.26
C SER A 86 -6.54 -0.79 -2.89
N GLY A 87 -6.10 -0.87 -4.15
CA GLY A 87 -5.56 0.26 -4.86
C GLY A 87 -5.28 -0.04 -6.32
N LYS A 88 -5.09 1.01 -7.10
CA LYS A 88 -4.89 0.93 -8.54
C LYS A 88 -3.77 1.88 -8.96
N LEU A 89 -2.77 1.39 -9.71
CA LEU A 89 -1.65 2.18 -10.20
C LEU A 89 -1.72 2.31 -11.72
N PRO A 90 -1.56 3.52 -12.29
CA PRO A 90 -1.47 3.69 -13.73
C PRO A 90 -0.16 3.11 -14.27
N VAL A 91 -0.24 2.41 -15.41
CA VAL A 91 0.90 1.87 -16.16
C VAL A 91 0.67 2.12 -17.64
N GLY A 92 1.27 3.19 -18.18
CA GLY A 92 0.94 3.68 -19.51
C GLY A 92 -0.52 4.15 -19.56
N ASP A 93 -1.27 3.65 -20.53
CA ASP A 93 -2.72 3.91 -20.67
C ASP A 93 -3.60 2.91 -19.89
N ASP A 94 -2.98 1.87 -19.32
CA ASP A 94 -3.66 0.83 -18.53
C ASP A 94 -3.37 1.01 -17.03
N PHE A 95 -3.80 0.01 -16.24
CA PHE A 95 -3.61 0.00 -14.80
C PHE A 95 -3.27 -1.38 -14.26
N ILE A 96 -2.56 -1.39 -13.12
CA ILE A 96 -2.45 -2.53 -12.23
C ILE A 96 -3.44 -2.33 -11.08
N SER A 97 -4.36 -3.28 -10.89
CA SER A 97 -5.31 -3.30 -9.78
C SER A 97 -4.88 -4.35 -8.77
N LEU A 98 -4.69 -3.97 -7.51
CA LEU A 98 -4.34 -4.88 -6.41
C LEU A 98 -5.37 -4.76 -5.30
N ALA A 99 -5.71 -5.87 -4.68
CA ALA A 99 -6.49 -5.89 -3.46
C ALA A 99 -6.14 -7.11 -2.63
N TRP A 100 -6.12 -6.96 -1.31
CA TRP A 100 -5.96 -8.08 -0.40
C TRP A 100 -6.87 -7.95 0.82
N ARG A 101 -7.22 -9.09 1.41
CA ARG A 101 -7.89 -9.22 2.71
C ARG A 101 -7.19 -10.33 3.50
N GLN A 102 -7.15 -10.20 4.82
CA GLN A 102 -6.55 -11.21 5.70
C GLN A 102 -7.42 -11.50 6.92
N ASP A 103 -7.29 -12.73 7.43
CA ASP A 103 -7.78 -13.17 8.75
C ASP A 103 -6.59 -13.59 9.63
N SER A 104 -6.79 -14.42 10.65
CA SER A 104 -5.73 -14.91 11.52
C SER A 104 -4.66 -15.73 10.78
N ASP A 105 -5.06 -16.50 9.77
CA ASP A 105 -4.26 -17.60 9.21
C ASP A 105 -3.97 -17.42 7.73
N THR A 106 -4.78 -16.63 7.03
CA THR A 106 -4.72 -16.46 5.58
C THR A 106 -4.65 -15.00 5.15
N VAL A 107 -4.01 -14.77 4.00
CA VAL A 107 -4.09 -13.54 3.24
C VAL A 107 -4.50 -13.88 1.81
N SER A 108 -5.66 -13.38 1.40
CA SER A 108 -6.20 -13.53 0.06
C SER A 108 -5.82 -12.31 -0.78
N LEU A 109 -5.23 -12.54 -1.95
CA LEU A 109 -4.68 -11.50 -2.83
C LEU A 109 -5.30 -11.63 -4.24
N PHE A 110 -5.94 -10.54 -4.66
CA PHE A 110 -6.33 -10.26 -6.04
C PHE A 110 -5.25 -9.40 -6.71
N ALA A 111 -4.91 -9.72 -7.96
CA ALA A 111 -4.12 -8.84 -8.80
C ALA A 111 -4.54 -8.96 -10.26
N GLU A 112 -4.86 -7.82 -10.87
CA GLU A 112 -5.14 -7.67 -12.29
C GLU A 112 -4.09 -6.72 -12.88
N MET A 113 -3.53 -7.10 -14.03
CA MET A 113 -2.44 -6.38 -14.68
C MET A 113 -2.62 -6.42 -16.20
N PRO A 114 -2.01 -5.48 -16.94
CA PRO A 114 -2.06 -5.48 -18.39
C PRO A 114 -1.43 -6.75 -18.99
N VAL A 115 -1.84 -7.08 -20.23
CA VAL A 115 -1.35 -8.28 -20.92
C VAL A 115 0.18 -8.29 -21.03
N GLY A 116 0.77 -9.43 -20.69
CA GLY A 116 2.22 -9.65 -20.73
C GLY A 116 2.97 -9.25 -19.47
N PHE A 117 2.29 -8.65 -18.47
CA PHE A 117 2.87 -8.54 -17.14
C PHE A 117 2.86 -9.89 -16.42
N THR A 118 3.91 -10.12 -15.65
CA THR A 118 4.06 -11.26 -14.74
C THR A 118 3.99 -10.80 -13.29
N LEU A 119 3.51 -11.68 -12.42
CA LEU A 119 3.43 -11.42 -10.99
C LEU A 119 4.43 -12.26 -10.21
N GLN A 120 5.17 -11.60 -9.33
CA GLN A 120 5.90 -12.24 -8.25
C GLN A 120 5.27 -11.81 -6.92
N VAL A 121 5.10 -12.74 -5.98
CA VAL A 121 4.57 -12.43 -4.65
C VAL A 121 5.58 -12.83 -3.58
N GLU A 122 5.93 -11.86 -2.73
CA GLU A 122 6.73 -12.04 -1.53
C GLU A 122 5.81 -11.91 -0.32
N ASN A 123 5.52 -13.03 0.34
CA ASN A 123 4.62 -13.07 1.48
C ASN A 123 5.41 -13.16 2.80
N ASN A 124 5.63 -12.01 3.43
CA ASN A 124 6.32 -11.88 4.72
C ASN A 124 5.33 -11.85 5.90
N THR A 125 4.04 -12.06 5.67
CA THR A 125 3.00 -11.96 6.71
C THR A 125 3.04 -13.10 7.73
N GLY A 126 3.68 -14.21 7.38
CA GLY A 126 3.61 -15.46 8.13
C GLY A 126 2.31 -16.25 7.93
N LYS A 127 1.38 -15.74 7.10
CA LYS A 127 0.08 -16.36 6.80
C LYS A 127 0.12 -17.17 5.52
N THR A 128 -0.86 -18.04 5.31
CA THR A 128 -1.05 -18.75 4.04
C THR A 128 -1.54 -17.77 2.97
N LEU A 129 -0.86 -17.72 1.81
CA LEU A 129 -1.26 -16.89 0.69
C LEU A 129 -2.28 -17.64 -0.19
N ASN A 130 -3.46 -17.04 -0.36
CA ASN A 130 -4.48 -17.48 -1.30
C ASN A 130 -4.59 -16.49 -2.46
N ARG A 131 -4.61 -16.99 -3.69
CA ARG A 131 -4.82 -16.16 -4.90
C ARG A 131 -6.28 -16.23 -5.30
N VAL A 132 -6.88 -15.08 -5.63
CA VAL A 132 -8.26 -15.00 -6.11
C VAL A 132 -8.32 -14.28 -7.45
N ASP A 133 -9.27 -14.69 -8.29
CA ASP A 133 -9.41 -14.17 -9.66
C ASP A 133 -10.35 -12.96 -9.75
N THR A 134 -11.10 -12.65 -8.70
CA THR A 134 -12.00 -11.49 -8.65
C THR A 134 -11.89 -10.73 -7.32
N PRO A 135 -12.11 -9.41 -7.31
CA PRO A 135 -12.16 -8.64 -6.05
C PRO A 135 -13.30 -9.09 -5.12
N ASP A 136 -14.44 -9.49 -5.67
CA ASP A 136 -15.62 -9.90 -4.89
C ASP A 136 -15.35 -11.16 -4.04
N ALA A 137 -14.46 -12.04 -4.50
CA ALA A 137 -14.00 -13.20 -3.75
C ALA A 137 -13.23 -12.83 -2.46
N LEU A 138 -12.81 -11.57 -2.29
CA LEU A 138 -12.23 -11.09 -1.04
C LEU A 138 -13.28 -10.80 0.04
N VAL A 139 -14.58 -10.74 -0.29
CA VAL A 139 -15.64 -10.31 0.64
C VAL A 139 -16.30 -11.48 1.37
N SER A 140 -16.14 -12.72 0.90
CA SER A 140 -16.95 -13.89 1.29
C SER A 140 -16.62 -14.54 2.66
N GLY A 141 -16.14 -13.76 3.64
CA GLY A 141 -15.68 -14.28 4.94
C GLY A 141 -16.53 -13.94 6.18
N GLU A 142 -17.61 -13.16 6.06
CA GLU A 142 -18.47 -12.82 7.21
C GLU A 142 -19.88 -13.42 7.02
N LYS A 143 -20.14 -14.49 7.75
CA LYS A 143 -21.47 -14.87 8.26
C LYS A 143 -21.37 -15.13 9.75
#